data_AF-A0AAU3QNB8-F1
#
_entry.id   AF-A0AAU3QNB8-F1
#
_cell.length_a   1.000
_cell.length_b   1.000
_cell.length_c   1.000
_cell.angle_alpha   90.00
_cell.angle_beta   90.00
_cell.angle_gamma   90.00
#
_symmetry.space_group_name_H-M   'P 1'
#
loop_
_entity.id
_entity.type
_entity.pdbx_description
1 polymer ?
#
loop_
_entity_poly.entity_id
_entity_poly.type
_entity_poly.pdbx_seq_one_letter_code
_entity_poly.pdbx_strand_id
1 'polypeptide(L)'
;MLLLALLSSPVWIGYLVMHPESRPSRWIRRFAGWAWGWTLGLVVCWYRSWVSVQALRRLLHALRHLPAPVRGDFGGPEMTEVKKAVRQWCNAAPWAALGFVVKAWVLAWAVVNAGIFVHFARELWERAQNPELGGGPSRWAQDQMDEAYPGQIALDPLGALLRWVSGAGEWLADTGKEVWTIAVHPGDRPTATATVAVALLLVVRLAAMVFSAVPVFIRLSDAQKTRSTQGPQSQPTFTQPVKEVQRWRPLVVVLAATGTVGQAYRQWARHETLQAPRVSLKSVERVVWSAWRTRHGRVRHERRRELRAHAARVVGAVRAAEARQDTDADTGAAFEAMARMLLTIAERYAEGRTGCLLDAEDMAGAEEAMNREWVRLVVLGVLVVGAVAGGAALDLPGEAIASLAGFAALVASGALYGTRMPITDVIDVMRGQSRK
;
A
#
# COMPACT_ATOMS: atom_id res chain seq x y z
N MET A 1 -2.71 4.37 -34.47
CA MET A 1 -1.64 5.10 -33.75
C MET A 1 -1.24 6.40 -34.44
N LEU A 2 -1.06 6.47 -35.76
CA LEU A 2 -0.77 7.71 -36.51
C LEU A 2 -1.78 8.86 -36.27
N LEU A 3 -3.08 8.54 -36.19
CA LEU A 3 -4.14 9.54 -35.92
C LEU A 3 -4.13 10.05 -34.46
N LEU A 4 -3.69 9.22 -33.51
CA LEU A 4 -3.50 9.60 -32.11
C LEU A 4 -2.20 10.42 -31.91
N ALA A 5 -1.16 10.14 -32.71
CA ALA A 5 0.08 10.92 -32.73
C ALA A 5 -0.15 12.33 -33.32
N LEU A 6 -0.99 12.45 -34.35
CA LEU A 6 -1.38 13.74 -34.92
C LEU A 6 -2.22 14.60 -33.94
N LEU A 7 -3.09 13.97 -33.15
CA LEU A 7 -3.93 14.66 -32.14
C LEU A 7 -3.20 15.03 -30.84
N SER A 8 -2.06 14.41 -30.55
CA SER A 8 -1.23 14.70 -29.36
C SER A 8 -0.06 15.63 -29.65
N SER A 9 0.10 16.08 -30.90
CA SER A 9 1.12 17.05 -31.27
C SER A 9 0.84 18.40 -30.57
N PRO A 10 1.84 19.01 -29.91
CA PRO A 10 1.70 20.31 -29.26
C PRO A 10 1.27 21.43 -30.24
N VAL A 11 1.50 21.24 -31.54
CA VAL A 11 1.03 22.15 -32.61
C VAL A 11 -0.50 22.20 -32.68
N TRP A 12 -1.18 21.07 -32.49
CA TRP A 12 -2.64 21.00 -32.52
C TRP A 12 -3.29 21.60 -31.27
N ILE A 13 -2.64 21.43 -30.11
CA ILE A 13 -3.06 22.05 -28.85
C ILE A 13 -2.90 23.57 -28.91
N GLY A 14 -1.80 24.07 -29.46
CA GLY A 14 -1.57 25.49 -29.69
C GLY A 14 -2.59 26.11 -30.65
N TYR A 15 -2.95 25.41 -31.73
CA TYR A 15 -3.93 25.89 -32.70
C TYR A 15 -5.36 26.00 -32.12
N LEU A 16 -5.75 25.05 -31.26
CA LEU A 16 -7.05 25.08 -30.55
C LEU A 16 -7.13 26.18 -29.49
N VAL A 17 -6.02 26.55 -28.87
CA VAL A 17 -5.95 27.65 -27.88
C VAL A 17 -6.02 29.02 -28.57
N MET A 18 -5.47 29.14 -29.79
CA MET A 18 -5.41 30.41 -30.53
C MET A 18 -6.70 30.76 -31.30
N HIS A 19 -7.62 29.82 -31.51
CA HIS A 19 -8.88 30.06 -32.25
C HIS A 19 -10.15 29.62 -31.47
N PRO A 20 -10.49 30.29 -30.36
CA PRO A 20 -11.61 29.92 -29.48
C PRO A 20 -13.00 30.04 -30.13
N GLU A 21 -13.13 30.77 -31.25
CA GLU A 21 -14.41 30.93 -31.97
C GLU A 21 -14.74 29.77 -32.93
N SER A 22 -13.76 28.91 -33.22
CA SER A 22 -13.99 27.71 -34.02
C SER A 22 -14.75 26.67 -33.20
N ARG A 23 -16.07 26.85 -33.05
CA ARG A 23 -16.94 25.88 -32.36
C ARG A 23 -16.70 24.51 -32.99
N PRO A 24 -16.09 23.55 -32.28
CA PRO A 24 -15.87 22.22 -32.83
C PRO A 24 -17.24 21.68 -33.21
N SER A 25 -17.38 21.38 -34.51
CA SER A 25 -18.64 20.97 -35.11
C SER A 25 -19.21 19.83 -34.27
N ARG A 26 -20.53 19.81 -34.06
CA ARG A 26 -21.20 18.78 -33.24
C ARG A 26 -20.81 17.36 -33.66
N TRP A 27 -20.40 17.20 -34.91
CA TRP A 27 -19.89 15.96 -35.49
C TRP A 27 -18.58 15.48 -34.88
N ILE A 28 -17.58 16.36 -34.65
CA ILE A 28 -16.30 15.99 -34.01
C ILE A 28 -16.52 15.50 -32.58
N ARG A 29 -17.39 16.16 -31.81
CA ARG A 29 -17.74 15.73 -30.45
C ARG A 29 -18.47 14.37 -30.45
N ARG A 30 -19.40 14.15 -31.39
CA ARG A 30 -20.10 12.87 -31.54
C ARG A 30 -19.16 11.75 -31.99
N PHE A 31 -18.27 12.03 -32.93
CA PHE A 31 -17.29 11.07 -33.43
C PHE A 31 -16.25 10.72 -32.37
N ALA A 32 -15.71 11.71 -31.65
CA ALA A 32 -14.81 11.47 -30.52
C ALA A 32 -15.49 10.66 -29.41
N GLY A 33 -16.75 10.97 -29.07
CA GLY A 33 -17.53 10.19 -28.10
C GLY A 33 -17.81 8.75 -28.56
N TRP A 34 -18.14 8.56 -29.84
CA TRP A 34 -18.37 7.24 -30.43
C TRP A 34 -17.08 6.41 -30.50
N ALA A 35 -15.99 6.98 -31.02
CA ALA A 35 -14.69 6.33 -31.10
C ALA A 35 -14.14 5.99 -29.70
N TRP A 36 -14.32 6.89 -28.73
CA TRP A 36 -13.97 6.63 -27.33
C TRP A 36 -14.82 5.51 -26.73
N GLY A 37 -16.14 5.55 -26.92
CA GLY A 37 -17.04 4.49 -26.44
C GLY A 37 -16.74 3.12 -27.05
N TRP A 38 -16.41 3.07 -28.34
CA TRP A 38 -16.12 1.83 -29.05
C TRP A 38 -14.75 1.24 -28.69
N THR A 39 -13.71 2.08 -28.64
CA THR A 39 -12.36 1.65 -28.22
C THR A 39 -12.34 1.22 -26.76
N LEU A 40 -12.98 1.97 -25.87
CA LEU A 40 -13.05 1.66 -24.45
C LEU A 40 -13.92 0.42 -24.19
N GLY A 41 -15.01 0.25 -24.95
CA GLY A 41 -15.83 -0.95 -24.93
C GLY A 41 -15.07 -2.22 -25.34
N LEU A 42 -14.31 -2.16 -26.44
CA LEU A 42 -13.48 -3.28 -26.89
C LEU A 42 -12.36 -3.60 -25.91
N VAL A 43 -11.69 -2.58 -25.36
CA VAL A 43 -10.66 -2.76 -24.33
C VAL A 43 -11.25 -3.40 -23.08
N VAL A 44 -12.42 -2.97 -22.62
CA VAL A 44 -13.11 -3.56 -21.45
C VAL A 44 -13.54 -5.00 -21.71
N CYS A 45 -14.11 -5.31 -22.88
CA CYS A 45 -14.50 -6.67 -23.25
C CYS A 45 -13.29 -7.61 -23.37
N TRP A 46 -12.23 -7.17 -24.07
CA TRP A 46 -10.97 -7.91 -24.19
C TRP A 46 -10.35 -8.15 -22.82
N TYR A 47 -10.31 -7.12 -21.98
CA TYR A 47 -9.81 -7.21 -20.61
C TYR A 47 -10.61 -8.19 -19.75
N ARG A 48 -11.96 -8.15 -19.76
CA ARG A 48 -12.81 -9.11 -19.01
C ARG A 48 -12.59 -10.56 -19.47
N SER A 49 -12.39 -10.77 -20.76
CA SER A 49 -12.06 -12.07 -21.33
C SER A 49 -10.68 -12.55 -20.86
N TRP A 50 -9.65 -11.70 -21.03
CA TRP A 50 -8.29 -11.98 -20.58
C TRP A 50 -8.22 -12.28 -19.08
N VAL A 51 -8.92 -11.50 -18.26
CA VAL A 51 -9.05 -11.71 -16.81
C VAL A 51 -9.64 -13.08 -16.48
N SER A 52 -10.71 -13.48 -17.17
CA SER A 52 -11.36 -14.77 -16.94
C SER A 52 -10.44 -15.93 -17.31
N VAL A 53 -9.69 -15.79 -18.40
CA VAL A 53 -8.67 -16.77 -18.82
C VAL A 53 -7.52 -16.84 -17.80
N GLN A 54 -7.03 -15.71 -17.30
CA GLN A 54 -5.96 -15.68 -16.30
C GLN A 54 -6.40 -16.25 -14.94
N ALA A 55 -7.62 -15.93 -14.50
CA ALA A 55 -8.23 -16.51 -13.30
C ALA A 55 -8.28 -18.04 -13.39
N LEU A 56 -8.80 -18.55 -14.52
CA LEU A 56 -8.89 -19.98 -14.76
C LEU A 56 -7.52 -20.63 -14.87
N ARG A 57 -6.56 -20.00 -15.58
CA ARG A 57 -5.18 -20.51 -15.68
C ARG A 57 -4.51 -20.59 -14.32
N ARG A 58 -4.66 -19.60 -13.44
CA ARG A 58 -4.08 -19.64 -12.09
C ARG A 58 -4.70 -20.73 -11.21
N LEU A 59 -6.02 -20.89 -11.29
CA LEU A 59 -6.73 -21.93 -10.55
C LEU A 59 -6.36 -23.32 -11.07
N LEU A 60 -6.38 -23.52 -12.40
CA LEU A 60 -5.92 -24.76 -13.03
C LEU A 60 -4.45 -25.03 -12.74
N HIS A 61 -3.60 -24.00 -12.73
CA HIS A 61 -2.20 -24.15 -12.36
C HIS A 61 -2.09 -24.63 -10.92
N ALA A 62 -2.78 -24.00 -9.96
CA ALA A 62 -2.77 -24.45 -8.57
C ALA A 62 -3.21 -25.93 -8.42
N LEU A 63 -4.26 -26.34 -9.14
CA LEU A 63 -4.82 -27.70 -9.06
C LEU A 63 -4.05 -28.76 -9.88
N ARG A 64 -3.35 -28.35 -10.95
CA ARG A 64 -2.64 -29.29 -11.85
C ARG A 64 -1.51 -30.01 -11.15
N HIS A 65 -0.96 -29.43 -10.09
CA HIS A 65 0.11 -30.03 -9.32
C HIS A 65 -0.38 -30.96 -8.20
N LEU A 66 -1.68 -31.00 -7.91
CA LEU A 66 -2.23 -31.80 -6.82
C LEU A 66 -2.41 -33.27 -7.22
N PRO A 67 -2.31 -34.20 -6.25
CA PRO A 67 -2.61 -35.61 -6.46
C PRO A 67 -4.05 -35.82 -6.92
N ALA A 68 -4.27 -36.90 -7.69
CA ALA A 68 -5.56 -37.26 -8.26
C ALA A 68 -6.73 -37.31 -7.24
N PRO A 69 -6.59 -37.91 -6.03
CA PRO A 69 -7.67 -37.93 -5.05
C PRO A 69 -8.15 -36.51 -4.69
N VAL A 70 -7.22 -35.61 -4.34
CA VAL A 70 -7.55 -34.22 -4.02
C VAL A 70 -8.18 -33.50 -5.22
N ARG A 71 -7.76 -33.80 -6.46
CA ARG A 71 -8.36 -33.17 -7.63
C ARG A 71 -9.81 -33.62 -7.87
N GLY A 72 -10.13 -34.88 -7.54
CA GLY A 72 -11.48 -35.43 -7.68
C GLY A 72 -12.49 -34.71 -6.80
N ASP A 73 -12.13 -34.53 -5.53
CA ASP A 73 -13.00 -33.90 -4.52
C ASP A 73 -13.40 -32.47 -4.91
N PHE A 74 -12.43 -31.68 -5.41
CA PHE A 74 -12.67 -30.26 -5.73
C PHE A 74 -13.12 -30.01 -7.17
N GLY A 75 -13.34 -31.05 -7.99
CA GLY A 75 -13.84 -30.91 -9.37
C GLY A 75 -15.32 -30.55 -9.47
N GLY A 76 -16.07 -30.70 -8.37
CA GLY A 76 -17.53 -30.63 -8.31
C GLY A 76 -18.17 -29.24 -8.40
N PRO A 77 -19.52 -29.18 -8.30
CA PRO A 77 -20.30 -27.94 -8.28
C PRO A 77 -19.94 -27.00 -7.12
N GLU A 78 -19.34 -27.51 -6.05
CA GLU A 78 -18.89 -26.74 -4.89
C GLU A 78 -17.81 -25.69 -5.25
N MET A 79 -16.97 -25.98 -6.26
CA MET A 79 -15.95 -25.04 -6.71
C MET A 79 -16.51 -23.83 -7.50
N THR A 80 -17.83 -23.74 -7.69
CA THR A 80 -18.49 -22.61 -8.38
C THR A 80 -18.30 -21.29 -7.64
N GLU A 81 -18.41 -21.27 -6.31
CA GLU A 81 -18.22 -20.05 -5.52
C GLU A 81 -16.74 -19.61 -5.50
N VAL A 82 -15.80 -20.56 -5.43
CA VAL A 82 -14.36 -20.28 -5.58
C VAL A 82 -14.07 -19.67 -6.97
N LYS A 83 -14.58 -20.29 -8.05
CA LYS A 83 -14.41 -19.78 -9.43
C LYS A 83 -14.97 -18.36 -9.58
N LYS A 84 -16.15 -18.09 -9.01
CA LYS A 84 -16.81 -16.78 -9.02
C LYS A 84 -16.00 -15.74 -8.24
N ALA A 85 -15.52 -16.09 -7.06
CA ALA A 85 -14.70 -15.22 -6.22
C ALA A 85 -13.34 -14.88 -6.86
N VAL A 86 -12.65 -15.86 -7.46
CA VAL A 86 -11.41 -15.62 -8.20
C VAL A 86 -11.66 -14.72 -9.42
N ARG A 87 -12.76 -14.94 -10.15
CA ARG A 87 -13.15 -14.07 -11.27
C ARG A 87 -13.39 -12.63 -10.81
N GLN A 88 -14.08 -12.44 -9.69
CA GLN A 88 -14.31 -11.10 -9.10
C GLN A 88 -12.98 -10.44 -8.71
N TRP A 89 -12.08 -11.17 -8.05
CA TRP A 89 -10.76 -10.63 -7.70
C TRP A 89 -9.94 -10.23 -8.94
N CYS A 90 -9.85 -11.10 -9.95
CA CYS A 90 -9.08 -10.80 -11.15
C CYS A 90 -9.69 -9.63 -11.96
N ASN A 91 -11.02 -9.42 -11.90
CA ASN A 91 -11.65 -8.25 -12.52
C ASN A 91 -11.23 -6.96 -11.83
N ALA A 92 -11.15 -6.96 -10.50
CA ALA A 92 -10.90 -5.77 -9.69
C ALA A 92 -9.40 -5.47 -9.45
N ALA A 93 -8.54 -6.49 -9.46
CA ALA A 93 -7.13 -6.36 -9.07
C ALA A 93 -6.32 -5.38 -9.95
N PRO A 94 -6.42 -5.40 -11.30
CA PRO A 94 -5.70 -4.45 -12.14
C PRO A 94 -6.20 -3.01 -11.97
N TRP A 95 -7.49 -2.79 -11.70
CA TRP A 95 -8.00 -1.46 -11.37
C TRP A 95 -7.44 -0.93 -10.05
N ALA A 96 -7.34 -1.81 -9.04
CA ALA A 96 -6.66 -1.46 -7.80
C ALA A 96 -5.18 -1.16 -8.04
N ALA A 97 -4.49 -1.96 -8.86
CA ALA A 97 -3.09 -1.74 -9.23
C ALA A 97 -2.89 -0.40 -9.95
N LEU A 98 -3.75 -0.06 -10.91
CA LEU A 98 -3.76 1.24 -11.58
C LEU A 98 -3.97 2.38 -10.57
N GLY A 99 -4.92 2.23 -9.65
CA GLY A 99 -5.14 3.18 -8.57
C GLY A 99 -3.90 3.37 -7.69
N PHE A 100 -3.16 2.29 -7.38
CA PHE A 100 -1.89 2.37 -6.66
C PHE A 100 -0.78 3.05 -7.47
N VAL A 101 -0.68 2.79 -8.78
CA VAL A 101 0.28 3.45 -9.67
C VAL A 101 0.00 4.95 -9.76
N VAL A 102 -1.26 5.34 -9.97
CA VAL A 102 -1.66 6.76 -9.98
C VAL A 102 -1.35 7.40 -8.63
N LYS A 103 -1.66 6.72 -7.52
CA LYS A 103 -1.34 7.22 -6.18
C LYS A 103 0.17 7.39 -5.96
N ALA A 104 0.97 6.41 -6.37
CA ALA A 104 2.43 6.47 -6.27
C ALA A 104 3.00 7.57 -7.16
N TRP A 105 2.45 7.77 -8.36
CA TRP A 105 2.83 8.83 -9.27
C TRP A 105 2.50 10.22 -8.70
N VAL A 106 1.31 10.42 -8.13
CA VAL A 106 0.95 11.67 -7.44
C VAL A 106 1.88 11.92 -6.26
N LEU A 107 2.21 10.89 -5.48
CA LEU A 107 3.15 11.03 -4.36
C LEU A 107 4.56 11.37 -4.84
N ALA A 108 5.05 10.68 -5.87
CA ALA A 108 6.36 10.95 -6.46
C ALA A 108 6.41 12.36 -7.05
N TRP A 109 5.37 12.78 -7.76
CA TRP A 109 5.25 14.12 -8.30
C TRP A 109 5.23 15.17 -7.17
N ALA A 110 4.49 14.94 -6.09
CA ALA A 110 4.50 15.82 -4.92
C ALA A 110 5.89 15.91 -4.27
N VAL A 111 6.62 14.79 -4.15
CA VAL A 111 7.98 14.76 -3.60
C VAL A 111 8.98 15.47 -4.51
N VAL A 112 8.95 15.21 -5.82
CA VAL A 112 9.84 15.85 -6.80
C VAL A 112 9.61 17.35 -6.88
N ASN A 113 8.35 17.79 -6.79
CA ASN A 113 8.02 19.22 -6.84
C ASN A 113 8.13 19.91 -5.47
N ALA A 114 8.33 19.18 -4.37
CA ALA A 114 8.53 19.79 -3.05
C ALA A 114 9.74 20.73 -3.03
N GLY A 115 10.81 20.39 -3.76
CA GLY A 115 11.98 21.26 -3.95
C GLY A 115 11.65 22.56 -4.69
N ILE A 116 10.82 22.51 -5.73
CA ILE A 116 10.39 23.69 -6.50
C ILE A 116 9.55 24.63 -5.61
N PHE A 117 8.64 24.08 -4.81
CA PHE A 117 7.83 24.87 -3.88
C PHE A 117 8.68 25.54 -2.79
N VAL A 118 9.69 24.85 -2.25
CA VAL A 118 10.58 25.43 -1.24
C VAL A 118 11.54 26.45 -1.83
N HIS A 119 12.10 26.20 -3.01
CA HIS A 119 12.91 27.19 -3.72
C HIS A 119 12.10 28.45 -4.00
N PHE A 120 10.88 28.30 -4.49
CA PHE A 120 9.98 29.43 -4.72
C PHE A 120 9.66 30.20 -3.43
N ALA A 121 9.43 29.51 -2.32
CA ALA A 121 9.20 30.13 -1.01
C ALA A 121 10.44 30.88 -0.49
N ARG A 122 11.64 30.30 -0.67
CA ARG A 122 12.91 30.91 -0.29
C ARG A 122 13.22 32.15 -1.14
N GLU A 123 13.02 32.07 -2.45
CA GLU A 123 13.23 33.20 -3.36
C GLU A 123 12.26 34.35 -3.07
N LEU A 124 11.00 34.04 -2.73
CA LEU A 124 10.04 35.02 -2.23
C LEU A 124 10.50 35.68 -0.92
N TRP A 125 11.09 34.89 -0.01
CA TRP A 125 11.61 35.39 1.26
C TRP A 125 12.83 36.31 1.08
N GLU A 126 13.80 35.90 0.27
CA GLU A 126 15.01 36.69 0.01
C GLU A 126 14.69 38.02 -0.70
N ARG A 127 13.71 38.01 -1.61
CA ARG A 127 13.16 39.25 -2.21
C ARG A 127 12.45 40.15 -1.20
N ALA A 128 11.84 39.58 -0.17
CA ALA A 128 11.21 40.34 0.90
C ALA A 128 12.24 41.14 1.72
N GLN A 129 13.38 40.52 2.00
CA GLN A 129 14.41 41.09 2.86
C GLN A 129 15.23 42.17 2.15
N ASN A 130 15.44 42.03 0.83
CA ASN A 130 16.23 42.96 0.04
C ASN A 130 15.43 43.54 -1.15
N PRO A 131 14.51 44.49 -0.91
CA PRO A 131 13.66 45.07 -1.95
C PRO A 131 14.46 45.86 -3.01
N GLU A 132 15.71 46.27 -2.72
CA GLU A 132 16.57 46.98 -3.67
C GLU A 132 17.22 46.08 -4.73
N LEU A 133 17.18 44.75 -4.58
CA LEU A 133 17.67 43.78 -5.59
C LEU A 133 16.69 43.58 -6.77
N GLY A 134 16.00 44.65 -7.15
CA GLY A 134 14.95 44.63 -8.18
C GLY A 134 15.45 44.16 -9.55
N GLY A 135 14.79 43.12 -10.09
CA GLY A 135 14.50 43.07 -11.52
C GLY A 135 15.12 41.99 -12.40
N GLY A 136 15.88 41.03 -11.87
CA GLY A 136 16.44 39.94 -12.71
C GLY A 136 16.21 38.54 -12.14
N PRO A 137 15.95 37.49 -12.95
CA PRO A 137 16.11 36.11 -12.50
C PRO A 137 17.52 35.97 -11.93
N SER A 138 17.64 35.43 -10.71
CA SER A 138 18.91 35.42 -9.99
C SER A 138 19.96 34.67 -10.81
N ARG A 139 21.11 35.31 -11.06
CA ARG A 139 22.30 34.70 -11.67
C ARG A 139 22.66 33.35 -10.99
N TRP A 140 22.32 33.24 -9.71
CA TRP A 140 22.48 32.06 -8.87
C TRP A 140 21.64 30.84 -9.30
N ALA A 141 20.42 31.03 -9.84
CA ALA A 141 19.62 29.91 -10.37
C ALA A 141 20.23 29.34 -11.66
N GLN A 142 20.97 30.17 -12.39
CA GLN A 142 21.67 29.79 -13.61
C GLN A 142 22.99 29.08 -13.27
N ASP A 143 23.76 29.61 -12.31
CA ASP A 143 24.99 28.97 -11.82
C ASP A 143 24.70 27.63 -11.10
N GLN A 144 23.62 27.50 -10.32
CA GLN A 144 23.26 26.21 -9.69
C GLN A 144 22.74 25.18 -10.69
N MET A 145 22.10 25.58 -11.79
CA MET A 145 21.72 24.63 -12.84
C MET A 145 22.94 24.12 -13.62
N ASP A 146 23.97 24.95 -13.78
CA ASP A 146 25.24 24.56 -14.40
C ASP A 146 26.11 23.72 -13.44
N GLU A 147 26.07 23.97 -12.12
CA GLU A 147 26.83 23.23 -11.11
C GLU A 147 26.15 21.92 -10.66
N ALA A 148 24.82 21.81 -10.77
CA ALA A 148 24.07 20.59 -10.43
C ALA A 148 24.16 19.49 -11.50
N TYR A 149 24.80 19.74 -12.65
CA TYR A 149 24.86 18.81 -13.78
C TYR A 149 26.23 18.59 -14.47
N PRO A 150 27.39 18.52 -13.78
CA PRO A 150 28.55 17.82 -14.32
C PRO A 150 28.70 16.44 -13.66
N GLY A 151 28.03 15.43 -14.21
CA GLY A 151 28.37 14.02 -14.01
C GLY A 151 27.74 13.31 -12.81
N GLN A 152 26.87 12.34 -13.12
CA GLN A 152 26.39 11.27 -12.23
C GLN A 152 25.62 11.68 -10.96
N ILE A 153 24.33 11.95 -11.13
CA ILE A 153 23.36 11.93 -10.03
C ILE A 153 23.08 10.47 -9.65
N ALA A 154 23.72 9.98 -8.60
CA ALA A 154 23.14 8.90 -7.81
C ALA A 154 21.89 9.47 -7.12
N LEU A 155 20.71 9.20 -7.70
CA LEU A 155 19.42 9.58 -7.13
C LEU A 155 19.25 8.85 -5.79
N ASP A 156 19.66 9.49 -4.70
CA ASP A 156 19.24 9.14 -3.33
C ASP A 156 18.06 10.05 -2.93
N PRO A 157 16.82 9.68 -3.30
CA PRO A 157 15.64 10.48 -2.99
C PRO A 157 15.36 10.58 -1.50
N LEU A 158 15.86 9.64 -0.69
CA LEU A 158 15.68 9.64 0.77
C LEU A 158 16.70 10.54 1.45
N GLY A 159 17.97 10.48 1.04
CA GLY A 159 19.00 11.41 1.51
C GLY A 159 18.72 12.86 1.08
N ALA A 160 18.11 13.07 -0.09
CA ALA A 160 17.62 14.39 -0.51
C ALA A 160 16.46 14.88 0.37
N LEU A 161 15.49 14.00 0.68
CA LEU A 161 14.36 14.34 1.55
C LEU A 161 14.80 14.62 3.00
N LEU A 162 15.74 13.85 3.55
CA LEU A 162 16.24 14.04 4.92
C LEU A 162 17.09 15.31 5.06
N ARG A 163 17.97 15.58 4.09
CA ARG A 163 18.70 16.86 4.02
C ARG A 163 17.75 18.04 3.84
N TRP A 164 16.63 17.83 3.16
CA TRP A 164 15.58 18.83 3.00
C TRP A 164 14.79 19.08 4.30
N VAL A 165 14.39 18.05 5.05
CA VAL A 165 13.66 18.22 6.33
C VAL A 165 14.55 18.92 7.35
N SER A 166 15.83 18.55 7.44
CA SER A 166 16.80 19.18 8.35
C SER A 166 17.06 20.64 7.96
N GLY A 167 17.36 20.92 6.69
CA GLY A 167 17.57 22.28 6.21
C GLY A 167 16.33 23.19 6.35
N ALA A 168 15.12 22.65 6.18
CA ALA A 168 13.89 23.39 6.44
C ALA A 168 13.68 23.69 7.94
N GLY A 169 14.10 22.78 8.83
CA GLY A 169 14.05 22.96 10.28
C GLY A 169 15.02 24.02 10.77
N GLU A 170 16.27 23.98 10.30
CA GLU A 170 17.30 24.99 10.59
C GLU A 170 16.88 26.36 10.06
N TRP A 171 16.41 26.43 8.79
CA TRP A 171 15.91 27.67 8.22
C TRP A 171 14.72 28.25 9.00
N LEU A 172 13.76 27.43 9.44
CA LEU A 172 12.64 27.88 10.27
C LEU A 172 13.10 28.36 11.66
N ALA A 173 14.13 27.74 12.24
CA ALA A 173 14.67 28.13 13.54
C ALA A 173 15.37 29.50 13.47
N ASP A 174 16.16 29.73 12.42
CA ASP A 174 16.85 31.00 12.20
C ASP A 174 15.89 32.11 11.76
N THR A 175 15.01 31.81 10.81
CA THR A 175 14.01 32.76 10.28
C THR A 175 12.93 33.09 11.30
N GLY A 176 12.63 32.17 12.24
CA GLY A 176 11.61 32.35 13.27
C GLY A 176 11.87 33.55 14.19
N LYS A 177 13.14 33.87 14.48
CA LYS A 177 13.49 35.04 15.31
C LYS A 177 13.24 36.37 14.59
N GLU A 178 13.56 36.46 13.30
CA GLU A 178 13.30 37.65 12.48
C GLU A 178 11.82 37.80 12.11
N VAL A 179 11.13 36.71 11.82
CA VAL A 179 9.68 36.71 11.59
C VAL A 179 8.95 37.21 12.85
N TRP A 180 9.40 36.81 14.03
CA TRP A 180 8.83 37.26 15.29
C TRP A 180 8.99 38.77 15.49
N THR A 181 10.17 39.34 15.22
CA THR A 181 10.38 40.78 15.37
C THR A 181 9.53 41.60 14.39
N ILE A 182 9.39 41.13 13.14
CA ILE A 182 8.52 41.77 12.12
C ILE A 182 7.03 41.64 12.49
N ALA A 183 6.62 40.50 13.07
CA ALA A 183 5.24 40.27 13.47
C ALA A 183 4.77 41.13 14.65
N VAL A 184 5.67 41.49 15.58
CA VAL A 184 5.34 42.33 16.74
C VAL A 184 5.18 43.81 16.34
N HIS A 185 5.82 44.26 15.26
CA HIS A 185 5.82 45.67 14.80
C HIS A 185 5.42 45.80 13.32
N PRO A 186 4.19 45.42 12.94
CA PRO A 186 3.79 45.31 11.53
C PRO A 186 3.78 46.64 10.76
N GLY A 187 3.70 47.78 11.48
CA GLY A 187 3.60 49.13 10.89
C GLY A 187 4.92 49.70 10.38
N ASP A 188 6.06 49.24 10.89
CA ASP A 188 7.36 49.85 10.60
C ASP A 188 7.91 49.47 9.21
N ARG A 189 7.45 48.34 8.65
CA ARG A 189 7.90 47.82 7.35
C ARG A 189 6.76 47.11 6.60
N PRO A 190 5.80 47.85 6.02
CA PRO A 190 4.56 47.27 5.48
C PRO A 190 4.79 46.24 4.36
N THR A 191 5.84 46.40 3.56
CA THR A 191 6.21 45.44 2.50
C THR A 191 6.75 44.13 3.09
N ALA A 192 7.67 44.21 4.05
CA ALA A 192 8.21 43.04 4.75
C ALA A 192 7.10 42.29 5.53
N THR A 193 6.21 43.03 6.18
CA THR A 193 5.03 42.47 6.85
C THR A 193 4.14 41.69 5.88
N ALA A 194 3.88 42.24 4.68
CA ALA A 194 3.08 41.56 3.66
C ALA A 194 3.75 40.28 3.14
N THR A 195 5.07 40.29 2.93
CA THR A 195 5.78 39.10 2.43
C THR A 195 5.90 38.02 3.50
N VAL A 196 6.15 38.40 4.76
CA VAL A 196 6.10 37.48 5.91
C VAL A 196 4.72 36.86 6.01
N ALA A 197 3.65 37.65 5.89
CA ALA A 197 2.28 37.14 5.93
C ALA A 197 1.99 36.14 4.80
N VAL A 198 2.46 36.40 3.57
CA VAL A 198 2.32 35.49 2.42
C VAL A 198 3.15 34.21 2.60
N ALA A 199 4.40 34.31 3.05
CA ALA A 199 5.26 33.15 3.32
C ALA A 199 4.66 32.27 4.42
N LEU A 200 4.16 32.87 5.50
CA LEU A 200 3.52 32.16 6.61
C LEU A 200 2.20 31.52 6.14
N LEU A 201 1.43 32.17 5.27
CA LEU A 201 0.26 31.59 4.60
C LEU A 201 0.64 30.38 3.73
N LEU A 202 1.75 30.44 2.99
CA LEU A 202 2.21 29.34 2.14
C LEU A 202 2.73 28.16 2.97
N VAL A 203 3.49 28.40 4.04
CA VAL A 203 3.92 27.36 5.00
C VAL A 203 2.71 26.75 5.68
N VAL A 204 1.75 27.55 6.17
CA VAL A 204 0.50 27.05 6.75
C VAL A 204 -0.32 26.28 5.74
N ARG A 205 -0.35 26.68 4.46
CA ARG A 205 -1.08 25.97 3.40
C ARG A 205 -0.39 24.67 2.97
N LEU A 206 0.94 24.63 2.95
CA LEU A 206 1.74 23.42 2.70
C LEU A 206 1.60 22.44 3.87
N ALA A 207 1.75 22.93 5.11
CA ALA A 207 1.48 22.18 6.32
C ALA A 207 0.04 21.68 6.31
N ALA A 208 -0.95 22.52 5.99
CA ALA A 208 -2.34 22.10 5.85
C ALA A 208 -2.55 21.12 4.69
N MET A 209 -1.80 21.17 3.58
CA MET A 209 -1.85 20.13 2.53
C MET A 209 -1.30 18.80 3.03
N VAL A 210 -0.17 18.80 3.74
CA VAL A 210 0.43 17.60 4.35
C VAL A 210 -0.50 17.06 5.44
N PHE A 211 -0.94 17.90 6.36
CA PHE A 211 -1.88 17.61 7.44
C PHE A 211 -3.34 17.45 6.99
N SER A 212 -3.71 17.71 5.74
CA SER A 212 -5.02 17.35 5.16
C SER A 212 -4.92 16.09 4.30
N ALA A 213 -3.78 15.85 3.67
CA ALA A 213 -3.44 14.56 3.08
C ALA A 213 -3.39 13.48 4.16
N VAL A 214 -2.81 13.74 5.33
CA VAL A 214 -2.77 12.79 6.46
C VAL A 214 -4.17 12.31 6.88
N PRO A 215 -5.18 13.16 7.16
CA PRO A 215 -6.55 12.77 7.43
C PRO A 215 -7.34 12.39 6.19
N VAL A 216 -6.95 12.71 4.95
CA VAL A 216 -7.53 12.03 3.77
C VAL A 216 -7.03 10.59 3.71
N PHE A 217 -5.78 10.32 4.08
CA PHE A 217 -5.24 8.97 4.21
C PHE A 217 -5.83 8.22 5.41
N ILE A 218 -5.99 8.89 6.57
CA ILE A 218 -6.61 8.31 7.77
C ILE A 218 -8.12 8.22 7.59
N ARG A 219 -8.84 9.22 7.06
CA ARG A 219 -10.28 9.16 6.75
C ARG A 219 -10.59 8.32 5.52
N LEU A 220 -9.71 8.06 4.56
CA LEU A 220 -9.96 6.98 3.58
C LEU A 220 -9.83 5.60 4.25
N SER A 221 -9.02 5.49 5.31
CA SER A 221 -8.95 4.29 6.16
C SER A 221 -10.08 4.19 7.21
N ASP A 222 -10.61 5.32 7.70
CA ASP A 222 -11.61 5.42 8.78
C ASP A 222 -13.03 5.78 8.30
N ALA A 223 -13.22 6.39 7.12
CA ALA A 223 -14.54 6.50 6.47
C ALA A 223 -15.03 5.13 5.99
N GLN A 224 -14.14 4.14 5.96
CA GLN A 224 -14.53 2.73 5.88
C GLN A 224 -15.17 2.24 7.19
N LYS A 225 -14.86 2.85 8.34
CA LYS A 225 -15.51 2.61 9.63
C LYS A 225 -16.76 3.45 9.84
N THR A 226 -16.84 4.72 9.45
CA THR A 226 -17.97 5.60 9.85
C THR A 226 -19.17 5.69 8.89
N ARG A 227 -19.10 5.16 7.66
CA ARG A 227 -20.24 5.20 6.71
C ARG A 227 -21.22 4.02 6.76
N SER A 228 -21.14 3.13 7.75
CA SER A 228 -22.07 1.98 7.84
C SER A 228 -23.42 2.31 8.49
N THR A 229 -23.71 3.57 8.79
CA THR A 229 -25.00 4.00 9.39
C THR A 229 -25.94 4.70 8.42
N GLN A 230 -25.50 5.02 7.20
CA GLN A 230 -26.39 5.52 6.16
C GLN A 230 -26.75 4.37 5.23
N GLY A 231 -28.07 4.13 5.12
CA GLY A 231 -28.67 3.08 4.31
C GLY A 231 -28.27 3.14 2.83
N PRO A 232 -28.76 2.18 2.02
CA PRO A 232 -28.28 1.92 0.67
C PRO A 232 -28.68 3.04 -0.30
N GLN A 233 -27.98 4.17 -0.27
CA GLN A 233 -27.95 5.11 -1.39
C GLN A 233 -26.77 4.76 -2.29
N SER A 234 -27.13 4.14 -3.40
CA SER A 234 -26.31 3.68 -4.51
C SER A 234 -25.67 4.86 -5.26
N GLN A 235 -24.58 5.43 -4.72
CA GLN A 235 -23.63 6.14 -5.56
C GLN A 235 -22.50 5.19 -6.01
N PRO A 236 -22.26 5.01 -7.31
CA PRO A 236 -21.14 4.23 -7.83
C PRO A 236 -19.84 5.01 -7.59
N THR A 237 -19.25 4.87 -6.41
CA THR A 237 -17.97 5.50 -6.06
C THR A 237 -16.82 4.63 -6.56
N PHE A 238 -15.82 5.23 -7.22
CA PHE A 238 -14.56 4.63 -7.69
C PHE A 238 -13.78 3.78 -6.65
N THR A 239 -14.19 3.79 -5.38
CA THR A 239 -13.58 3.00 -4.28
C THR A 239 -14.07 1.54 -4.18
N GLN A 240 -15.16 1.17 -4.85
CA GLN A 240 -15.68 -0.21 -4.83
C GLN A 240 -14.66 -1.28 -5.28
N PRO A 241 -13.89 -1.12 -6.38
CA PRO A 241 -12.96 -2.16 -6.83
C PRO A 241 -11.89 -2.48 -5.78
N VAL A 242 -11.36 -1.48 -5.06
CA VAL A 242 -10.33 -1.72 -4.03
C VAL A 242 -10.88 -2.57 -2.88
N LYS A 243 -12.11 -2.31 -2.44
CA LYS A 243 -12.75 -3.10 -1.38
C LYS A 243 -13.03 -4.53 -1.81
N GLU A 244 -13.47 -4.74 -3.06
CA GLU A 244 -13.69 -6.08 -3.61
C GLU A 244 -12.38 -6.88 -3.71
N VAL A 245 -11.28 -6.25 -4.15
CA VAL A 245 -9.96 -6.89 -4.16
C VAL A 245 -9.55 -7.31 -2.75
N GLN A 246 -9.71 -6.44 -1.76
CA GLN A 246 -9.38 -6.76 -0.38
C GLN A 246 -10.26 -7.88 0.19
N ARG A 247 -11.55 -7.92 -0.18
CA ARG A 247 -12.50 -8.95 0.24
C ARG A 247 -12.09 -10.33 -0.25
N TRP A 248 -11.58 -10.45 -1.46
CA TRP A 248 -11.21 -11.74 -2.06
C TRP A 248 -9.72 -12.07 -1.98
N ARG A 249 -8.89 -11.18 -1.44
CA ARG A 249 -7.46 -11.40 -1.26
C ARG A 249 -7.13 -12.67 -0.46
N PRO A 250 -7.81 -12.99 0.67
CA PRO A 250 -7.51 -14.23 1.41
C PRO A 250 -7.63 -15.48 0.56
N LEU A 251 -8.69 -15.58 -0.23
CA LEU A 251 -8.91 -16.71 -1.14
C LEU A 251 -7.74 -16.90 -2.12
N VAL A 252 -7.30 -15.82 -2.77
CA VAL A 252 -6.22 -15.90 -3.76
C VAL A 252 -4.88 -16.26 -3.13
N VAL A 253 -4.60 -15.78 -1.92
CA VAL A 253 -3.39 -16.15 -1.18
C VAL A 253 -3.41 -17.62 -0.80
N VAL A 254 -4.56 -18.14 -0.32
CA VAL A 254 -4.72 -19.56 0.00
C VAL A 254 -4.54 -20.43 -1.24
N LEU A 255 -5.19 -20.09 -2.36
CA LEU A 255 -5.03 -20.83 -3.62
C LEU A 255 -3.59 -20.78 -4.17
N ALA A 256 -2.90 -19.65 -4.02
CA ALA A 256 -1.49 -19.54 -4.39
C ALA A 256 -0.62 -20.47 -3.53
N ALA A 257 -0.88 -20.52 -2.22
CA ALA A 257 -0.20 -21.44 -1.31
C ALA A 257 -0.49 -22.92 -1.68
N THR A 258 -1.74 -23.27 -2.01
CA THR A 258 -2.07 -24.60 -2.53
C THR A 258 -1.26 -24.95 -3.79
N GLY A 259 -1.08 -23.98 -4.70
CA GLY A 259 -0.23 -24.17 -5.88
C GLY A 259 1.24 -24.41 -5.53
N THR A 260 1.78 -23.74 -4.51
CA THR A 260 3.15 -23.99 -4.01
C THR A 260 3.27 -25.36 -3.35
N VAL A 261 2.26 -25.81 -2.61
CA VAL A 261 2.20 -27.17 -2.03
C VAL A 261 2.20 -28.22 -3.13
N GLY A 262 1.37 -28.06 -4.15
CA GLY A 262 1.39 -28.99 -5.28
C GLY A 262 2.74 -29.00 -6.01
N GLN A 263 3.39 -27.85 -6.18
CA GLN A 263 4.73 -27.78 -6.78
C GLN A 263 5.76 -28.57 -5.96
N ALA A 264 5.77 -28.38 -4.64
CA ALA A 264 6.61 -29.15 -3.73
C ALA A 264 6.31 -30.65 -3.79
N TYR A 265 5.03 -31.04 -3.77
CA TYR A 265 4.61 -32.43 -3.94
C TYR A 265 5.12 -33.05 -5.24
N ARG A 266 5.03 -32.33 -6.36
CA ARG A 266 5.54 -32.83 -7.66
C ARG A 266 7.07 -32.96 -7.70
N GLN A 267 7.79 -32.08 -7.02
CA GLN A 267 9.25 -32.19 -6.91
C GLN A 267 9.64 -33.36 -6.01
N TRP A 268 8.97 -33.51 -4.87
CA TRP A 268 9.12 -34.67 -3.99
C TRP A 268 8.83 -36.00 -4.72
N ALA A 269 7.72 -36.09 -5.46
CA ALA A 269 7.34 -37.30 -6.20
C ALA A 269 8.33 -37.68 -7.31
N ARG A 270 9.18 -36.75 -7.77
CA ARG A 270 10.27 -37.02 -8.71
C ARG A 270 11.54 -37.58 -8.03
N HIS A 271 11.44 -37.96 -6.76
CA HIS A 271 12.48 -38.64 -5.96
C HIS A 271 13.69 -37.74 -5.62
N GLU A 272 13.53 -36.43 -5.67
CA GLU A 272 14.50 -35.47 -5.10
C GLU A 272 14.20 -35.24 -3.62
N THR A 273 14.17 -36.31 -2.82
CA THR A 273 13.74 -36.26 -1.39
C THR A 273 14.59 -35.29 -0.56
N LEU A 274 15.88 -35.17 -0.87
CA LEU A 274 16.80 -34.23 -0.21
C LEU A 274 16.62 -32.76 -0.66
N GLN A 275 15.87 -32.50 -1.73
CA GLN A 275 15.68 -31.16 -2.29
C GLN A 275 14.22 -30.70 -2.31
N ALA A 276 13.29 -31.47 -1.74
CA ALA A 276 11.89 -31.07 -1.69
C ALA A 276 11.79 -29.68 -1.00
N PRO A 277 11.30 -28.65 -1.70
CA PRO A 277 11.29 -27.30 -1.18
C PRO A 277 10.31 -27.24 -0.01
N ARG A 278 10.78 -26.70 1.12
CA ARG A 278 9.92 -26.45 2.26
C ARG A 278 8.88 -25.41 1.89
N VAL A 279 7.61 -25.72 2.14
CA VAL A 279 6.51 -24.80 1.87
C VAL A 279 6.20 -24.04 3.15
N SER A 280 6.29 -22.72 3.08
CA SER A 280 5.89 -21.88 4.21
C SER A 280 4.46 -21.37 4.06
N LEU A 281 3.64 -21.58 5.10
CA LEU A 281 2.23 -21.18 5.12
C LEU A 281 1.99 -19.87 5.87
N LYS A 282 3.05 -19.13 6.20
CA LYS A 282 2.98 -17.83 6.91
C LYS A 282 2.05 -16.81 6.24
N SER A 283 1.99 -16.81 4.90
CA SER A 283 1.08 -15.94 4.15
C SER A 283 -0.39 -16.32 4.36
N VAL A 284 -0.68 -17.62 4.44
CA VAL A 284 -1.99 -18.20 4.76
C VAL A 284 -2.41 -17.83 6.18
N GLU A 285 -1.51 -17.99 7.17
CA GLU A 285 -1.80 -17.64 8.56
C GLU A 285 -2.29 -16.18 8.67
N ARG A 286 -1.55 -15.27 8.02
CA ARG A 286 -1.84 -13.84 8.03
C ARG A 286 -3.21 -13.54 7.44
N VAL A 287 -3.57 -14.19 6.34
CA VAL A 287 -4.88 -13.96 5.71
C VAL A 287 -6.02 -14.57 6.52
N VAL A 288 -5.83 -15.75 7.12
CA VAL A 288 -6.81 -16.39 8.03
C VAL A 288 -7.11 -15.50 9.23
N TRP A 289 -6.08 -14.92 9.86
CA TRP A 289 -6.25 -13.94 10.95
C TRP A 289 -7.08 -12.71 10.54
N SER A 290 -6.99 -12.32 9.28
CA SER A 290 -7.70 -11.15 8.73
C SER A 290 -9.04 -11.49 8.08
N ALA A 291 -9.32 -12.77 7.83
CA ALA A 291 -10.43 -13.25 7.02
C ALA A 291 -11.80 -12.78 7.54
N TRP A 292 -11.98 -12.81 8.86
CA TRP A 292 -13.22 -12.33 9.47
C TRP A 292 -13.40 -10.81 9.30
N ARG A 293 -12.31 -10.03 9.28
CA ARG A 293 -12.35 -8.56 9.13
C ARG A 293 -12.63 -8.13 7.69
N THR A 294 -12.14 -8.90 6.72
CA THR A 294 -12.36 -8.61 5.29
C THR A 294 -13.78 -8.96 4.86
N ARG A 295 -14.37 -10.00 5.46
CA ARG A 295 -15.72 -10.47 5.08
C ARG A 295 -16.82 -9.81 5.88
N HIS A 296 -16.63 -9.65 7.19
CA HIS A 296 -17.61 -9.04 8.08
C HIS A 296 -17.21 -7.60 8.35
N GLY A 297 -18.14 -6.67 8.17
CA GLY A 297 -17.92 -5.26 8.46
C GLY A 297 -17.79 -5.00 9.97
N ARG A 298 -18.75 -4.28 10.55
CA ARG A 298 -18.81 -4.11 12.00
C ARG A 298 -19.44 -5.36 12.63
N VAL A 299 -18.65 -6.11 13.38
CA VAL A 299 -19.08 -7.27 14.16
C VAL A 299 -19.17 -6.89 15.63
N ARG A 300 -20.19 -7.37 16.35
CA ARG A 300 -20.30 -7.20 17.81
C ARG A 300 -19.06 -7.78 18.50
N HIS A 301 -18.68 -7.20 19.63
CA HIS A 301 -17.43 -7.54 20.32
C HIS A 301 -17.33 -9.03 20.71
N GLU A 302 -18.41 -9.66 21.17
CA GLU A 302 -18.48 -11.09 21.51
C GLU A 302 -18.22 -11.98 20.29
N ARG A 303 -18.98 -11.76 19.20
CA ARG A 303 -18.77 -12.50 17.94
C ARG A 303 -17.38 -12.28 17.35
N ARG A 304 -16.78 -11.10 17.55
CA ARG A 304 -15.38 -10.83 17.18
C ARG A 304 -14.41 -11.71 17.97
N ARG A 305 -14.67 -12.00 19.26
CA ARG A 305 -13.85 -12.91 20.07
C ARG A 305 -13.96 -14.34 19.56
N GLU A 306 -15.19 -14.82 19.29
CA GLU A 306 -15.41 -16.16 18.73
C GLU A 306 -14.71 -16.36 17.37
N LEU A 307 -14.84 -15.40 16.45
CA LEU A 307 -14.19 -15.45 15.14
C LEU A 307 -12.66 -15.43 15.25
N ARG A 308 -12.12 -14.71 16.24
CA ARG A 308 -10.68 -14.69 16.53
C ARG A 308 -10.18 -16.00 17.13
N ALA A 309 -10.94 -16.59 18.06
CA ALA A 309 -10.62 -17.88 18.64
C ALA A 309 -10.66 -18.98 17.56
N HIS A 310 -11.68 -18.97 16.69
CA HIS A 310 -11.74 -19.87 15.54
C HIS A 310 -10.54 -19.69 14.61
N ALA A 311 -10.19 -18.45 14.26
CA ALA A 311 -9.00 -18.18 13.44
C ALA A 311 -7.70 -18.66 14.10
N ALA A 312 -7.57 -18.53 15.43
CA ALA A 312 -6.41 -19.03 16.18
C ALA A 312 -6.28 -20.56 16.07
N ARG A 313 -7.38 -21.30 16.18
CA ARG A 313 -7.42 -22.77 16.01
C ARG A 313 -7.07 -23.18 14.59
N VAL A 314 -7.63 -22.52 13.58
CA VAL A 314 -7.31 -22.79 12.16
C VAL A 314 -5.84 -22.51 11.88
N VAL A 315 -5.27 -21.42 12.41
CA VAL A 315 -3.83 -21.12 12.25
C VAL A 315 -2.97 -22.15 12.98
N GLY A 316 -3.41 -22.64 14.14
CA GLY A 316 -2.79 -23.77 14.82
C GLY A 316 -2.74 -25.02 13.93
N ALA A 317 -3.86 -25.39 13.33
CA ALA A 317 -3.96 -26.53 12.40
C ALA A 317 -3.07 -26.35 11.16
N VAL A 318 -3.02 -25.13 10.60
CA VAL A 318 -2.13 -24.79 9.48
C VAL A 318 -0.66 -24.94 9.86
N ARG A 319 -0.26 -24.51 11.07
CA ARG A 319 1.10 -24.70 11.60
C ARG A 319 1.44 -26.16 11.84
N ALA A 320 0.50 -26.93 12.37
CA ALA A 320 0.67 -28.36 12.56
C ALA A 320 0.84 -29.07 11.20
N ALA A 321 0.07 -28.69 10.18
CA ALA A 321 0.26 -29.18 8.81
C ALA A 321 1.62 -28.77 8.23
N GLU A 322 2.08 -27.53 8.45
CA GLU A 322 3.41 -27.08 8.05
C GLU A 322 4.53 -27.86 8.75
N ALA A 323 4.39 -28.15 10.05
CA ALA A 323 5.37 -28.91 10.82
C ALA A 323 5.44 -30.39 10.41
N ARG A 324 4.29 -31.00 10.05
CA ARG A 324 4.21 -32.39 9.57
C ARG A 324 5.07 -32.65 8.33
N GLN A 325 5.34 -31.63 7.51
CA GLN A 325 6.24 -31.78 6.37
C GLN A 325 7.67 -32.15 6.78
N ASP A 326 8.10 -31.79 8.00
CA ASP A 326 9.43 -32.05 8.52
C ASP A 326 9.47 -33.30 9.43
N THR A 327 8.33 -33.74 9.99
CA THR A 327 8.29 -34.84 10.97
C THR A 327 7.75 -36.16 10.42
N ASP A 328 6.84 -36.12 9.46
CA ASP A 328 6.14 -37.34 9.01
C ASP A 328 7.01 -38.16 8.07
N ALA A 329 6.99 -39.48 8.25
CA ALA A 329 7.74 -40.42 7.40
C ALA A 329 7.27 -40.39 5.94
N ASP A 330 5.99 -40.07 5.70
CA ASP A 330 5.40 -39.89 4.37
C ASP A 330 5.11 -38.40 4.12
N THR A 331 6.12 -37.70 3.60
CA THR A 331 5.99 -36.28 3.22
C THR A 331 4.95 -36.07 2.12
N GLY A 332 4.70 -37.07 1.27
CA GLY A 332 3.68 -37.02 0.22
C GLY A 332 2.28 -36.90 0.81
N ALA A 333 1.97 -37.76 1.78
CA ALA A 333 0.71 -37.71 2.53
C ALA A 333 0.56 -36.38 3.28
N ALA A 334 1.64 -35.85 3.87
CA ALA A 334 1.63 -34.55 4.53
C ALA A 334 1.28 -33.39 3.56
N PHE A 335 1.86 -33.38 2.35
CA PHE A 335 1.51 -32.39 1.32
C PHE A 335 0.07 -32.56 0.80
N GLU A 336 -0.40 -33.79 0.66
CA GLU A 336 -1.78 -34.06 0.26
C GLU A 336 -2.78 -33.52 1.29
N ALA A 337 -2.58 -33.84 2.56
CA ALA A 337 -3.40 -33.35 3.67
C ALA A 337 -3.36 -31.82 3.77
N MET A 338 -2.18 -31.21 3.60
CA MET A 338 -2.01 -29.76 3.58
C MET A 338 -2.79 -29.12 2.42
N ALA A 339 -2.69 -29.68 1.21
CA ALA A 339 -3.43 -29.16 0.05
C ALA A 339 -4.95 -29.25 0.24
N ARG A 340 -5.45 -30.38 0.76
CA ARG A 340 -6.86 -30.59 1.08
C ARG A 340 -7.33 -29.54 2.09
N MET A 341 -6.62 -29.37 3.19
CA MET A 341 -6.92 -28.36 4.23
C MET A 341 -6.99 -26.94 3.65
N LEU A 342 -6.04 -26.55 2.81
CA LEU A 342 -6.03 -25.22 2.18
C LEU A 342 -7.22 -25.03 1.23
N LEU A 343 -7.61 -26.06 0.48
CA LEU A 343 -8.77 -26.00 -0.40
C LEU A 343 -10.08 -25.90 0.38
N THR A 344 -10.23 -26.65 1.48
CA THR A 344 -11.37 -26.50 2.40
C THR A 344 -11.48 -25.07 2.94
N ILE A 345 -10.35 -24.47 3.38
CA ILE A 345 -10.32 -23.08 3.83
C ILE A 345 -10.72 -22.12 2.72
N ALA A 346 -10.22 -22.33 1.50
CA ALA A 346 -10.55 -21.50 0.33
C ALA A 346 -12.04 -21.55 0.02
N GLU A 347 -12.63 -22.74 -0.01
CA GLU A 347 -14.04 -22.97 -0.28
C GLU A 347 -14.93 -22.34 0.78
N ARG A 348 -14.74 -22.69 2.05
CA ARG A 348 -15.52 -22.12 3.17
C ARG A 348 -15.38 -20.60 3.24
N TYR A 349 -14.21 -20.05 2.88
CA TYR A 349 -14.05 -18.59 2.76
C TYR A 349 -14.86 -18.01 1.60
N ALA A 350 -14.89 -18.67 0.44
CA ALA A 350 -15.66 -18.25 -0.73
C ALA A 350 -17.17 -18.20 -0.44
N GLU A 351 -17.67 -19.21 0.27
CA GLU A 351 -19.05 -19.29 0.80
C GLU A 351 -19.35 -18.20 1.84
N GLY A 352 -18.33 -17.57 2.42
CA GLY A 352 -18.46 -16.57 3.48
C GLY A 352 -18.55 -17.17 4.88
N ARG A 353 -18.25 -18.46 5.04
CA ARG A 353 -18.26 -19.22 6.30
C ARG A 353 -16.98 -19.01 7.11
N THR A 354 -16.64 -17.75 7.42
CA THR A 354 -15.36 -17.44 8.11
C THR A 354 -15.32 -17.89 9.58
N GLY A 355 -16.45 -18.29 10.17
CA GLY A 355 -16.52 -18.87 11.51
C GLY A 355 -16.40 -20.40 11.52
N CYS A 356 -16.33 -21.03 10.35
CA CYS A 356 -16.15 -22.46 10.16
C CYS A 356 -15.31 -22.70 8.89
N LEU A 357 -14.14 -22.04 8.84
CA LEU A 357 -13.15 -22.22 7.76
C LEU A 357 -12.60 -23.64 7.66
N LEU A 358 -12.60 -24.35 8.78
CA LEU A 358 -12.15 -25.72 8.90
C LEU A 358 -13.07 -26.41 9.90
N ASP A 359 -13.32 -27.70 9.70
CA ASP A 359 -14.20 -28.48 10.56
C ASP A 359 -13.45 -28.85 11.87
N ALA A 360 -14.19 -29.17 12.93
CA ALA A 360 -13.61 -29.35 14.26
C ALA A 360 -12.61 -30.51 14.33
N GLU A 361 -12.85 -31.55 13.54
CA GLU A 361 -12.02 -32.74 13.43
C GLU A 361 -10.63 -32.43 12.86
N ASP A 362 -10.56 -31.60 11.83
CA ASP A 362 -9.30 -31.17 11.20
C ASP A 362 -8.46 -30.24 12.10
N MET A 363 -9.09 -29.62 13.10
CA MET A 363 -8.43 -28.80 14.11
C MET A 363 -8.07 -29.57 15.38
N ALA A 364 -8.54 -30.82 15.52
CA ALA A 364 -8.32 -31.61 16.72
C ALA A 364 -6.83 -31.89 16.92
N GLY A 365 -6.32 -31.65 18.13
CA GLY A 365 -4.92 -31.86 18.49
C GLY A 365 -3.96 -30.74 18.06
N ALA A 366 -4.41 -29.72 17.32
CA ALA A 366 -3.58 -28.57 16.99
C ALA A 366 -3.55 -27.55 18.15
N GLU A 367 -2.35 -27.11 18.55
CA GLU A 367 -2.20 -26.06 19.56
C GLU A 367 -2.75 -24.73 19.03
N GLU A 368 -3.56 -24.04 19.82
CA GLU A 368 -4.12 -22.74 19.42
C GLU A 368 -3.00 -21.73 19.18
N ALA A 369 -2.98 -21.12 17.99
CA ALA A 369 -1.95 -20.15 17.67
C ALA A 369 -2.13 -18.87 18.48
N MET A 370 -1.30 -18.67 19.50
CA MET A 370 -1.23 -17.39 20.19
C MET A 370 -0.64 -16.31 19.27
N ASN A 371 -1.41 -15.24 19.05
CA ASN A 371 -0.87 -14.08 18.37
C ASN A 371 0.09 -13.32 19.28
N ARG A 372 1.40 -13.57 19.14
CA ARG A 372 2.47 -12.86 19.88
C ARG A 372 2.90 -11.55 19.20
N GLU A 373 2.23 -11.11 18.14
CA GLU A 373 2.56 -9.88 17.42
C GLU A 373 2.43 -8.64 18.32
N TRP A 374 1.43 -8.61 19.21
CA TRP A 374 1.28 -7.51 20.17
C TRP A 374 2.45 -7.48 21.16
N VAL A 375 2.93 -8.64 21.62
CA VAL A 375 4.10 -8.71 22.51
C VAL A 375 5.31 -8.14 21.79
N ARG A 376 5.53 -8.51 20.52
CA ARG A 376 6.64 -7.97 19.72
C ARG A 376 6.53 -6.46 19.54
N LEU A 377 5.32 -5.92 19.30
CA LEU A 377 5.11 -4.48 19.20
C LEU A 377 5.36 -3.77 20.54
N VAL A 378 4.96 -4.36 21.66
CA VAL A 378 5.25 -3.83 23.00
C VAL A 378 6.76 -3.83 23.25
N VAL A 379 7.44 -4.95 22.98
CA VAL A 379 8.90 -5.03 23.14
C VAL A 379 9.61 -4.05 22.22
N LEU A 380 9.18 -3.90 20.97
CA LEU A 380 9.70 -2.90 20.03
C LEU A 380 9.54 -1.48 20.59
N GLY A 381 8.35 -1.15 21.08
CA GLY A 381 8.07 0.15 21.70
C GLY A 381 8.95 0.41 22.93
N VAL A 382 9.09 -0.59 23.81
CA VAL A 382 9.95 -0.50 25.01
C VAL A 382 11.41 -0.28 24.63
N LEU A 383 11.92 -0.98 23.60
CA LEU A 383 13.30 -0.80 23.12
C LEU A 383 13.54 0.59 22.55
N VAL A 384 12.60 1.12 21.76
CA VAL A 384 12.73 2.47 21.18
C VAL A 384 12.62 3.55 22.25
N VAL A 385 11.66 3.44 23.17
CA VAL A 385 11.51 4.39 24.28
C VAL A 385 12.72 4.32 25.22
N GLY A 386 13.21 3.11 25.50
CA GLY A 386 14.42 2.91 26.30
C GLY A 386 15.66 3.55 25.67
N ALA A 387 15.81 3.45 24.34
CA ALA A 387 16.90 4.11 23.61
C ALA A 387 16.81 5.64 23.69
N VAL A 388 15.62 6.21 23.54
CA VAL A 388 15.39 7.66 23.67
C VAL A 388 15.67 8.16 25.09
N ALA A 389 15.14 7.46 26.09
CA ALA A 389 15.36 7.81 27.50
C ALA A 389 16.83 7.67 27.90
N GLY A 390 17.51 6.62 27.43
CA GLY A 390 18.94 6.42 27.62
C GLY A 390 19.77 7.52 26.96
N GLY A 391 19.41 7.93 25.73
CA GLY A 391 20.08 9.05 25.05
C GLY A 391 19.89 10.38 25.79
N ALA A 392 18.69 10.64 26.30
CA ALA A 392 18.41 11.83 27.10
C ALA A 392 19.16 11.83 28.44
N ALA A 393 19.25 10.68 29.12
CA ALA A 393 20.02 10.55 30.36
C ALA A 393 21.54 10.74 30.19
N LEU A 394 22.04 10.64 28.95
CA LEU A 394 23.43 10.89 28.59
C LEU A 394 23.66 12.30 28.04
N ASP A 395 22.67 13.20 28.15
CA ASP A 395 22.68 14.57 27.62
C ASP A 395 23.08 14.65 26.13
N LEU A 396 22.66 13.66 25.33
CA LEU A 396 22.90 13.70 23.88
C LEU A 396 22.10 14.86 23.24
N PRO A 397 22.66 15.53 22.20
CA PRO A 397 21.93 16.53 21.45
C PRO A 397 20.68 15.92 20.80
N GLY A 398 19.61 16.71 20.66
CA GLY A 398 18.31 16.23 20.19
C GLY A 398 18.36 15.51 18.84
N GLU A 399 19.26 15.93 17.95
CA GLU A 399 19.53 15.29 16.65
C GLU A 399 20.06 13.85 16.81
N ALA A 400 21.02 13.64 17.73
CA ALA A 400 21.57 12.33 18.02
C ALA A 400 20.52 11.40 18.64
N ILE A 401 19.62 11.92 19.48
CA ILE A 401 18.50 11.16 20.06
C ILE A 401 17.54 10.68 18.96
N ALA A 402 17.22 11.55 17.98
CA ALA A 402 16.35 11.19 16.86
C ALA A 402 16.97 10.08 15.99
N SER A 403 18.25 10.21 15.63
CA SER A 403 18.97 9.18 14.88
C SER A 403 19.10 7.86 15.66
N LEU A 404 19.37 7.93 16.97
CA LEU A 404 19.43 6.76 17.86
C LEU A 404 18.09 6.04 17.93
N ALA A 405 16.97 6.78 18.03
CA ALA A 405 15.63 6.20 18.03
C ALA A 405 15.33 5.46 16.71
N GLY A 406 15.66 6.07 15.57
CA GLY A 406 15.50 5.45 14.26
C GLY A 406 16.35 4.18 14.10
N PHE A 407 17.61 4.23 14.53
CA PHE A 407 18.50 3.08 14.51
C PHE A 407 18.01 1.96 15.43
N ALA A 408 17.64 2.28 16.67
CA ALA A 408 17.09 1.33 17.62
C ALA A 408 15.82 0.67 17.10
N ALA A 409 14.90 1.43 16.49
CA ALA A 409 13.69 0.91 15.86
C ALA A 409 14.02 -0.08 14.73
N LEU A 410 15.01 0.24 13.89
CA LEU A 410 15.43 -0.61 12.79
C LEU A 410 16.08 -1.92 13.27
N VAL A 411 17.02 -1.83 14.21
CA VAL A 411 17.69 -3.00 14.82
C VAL A 411 16.69 -3.88 15.56
N ALA A 412 15.84 -3.29 16.40
CA ALA A 412 14.81 -4.03 17.13
C ALA A 412 13.79 -4.67 16.19
N SER A 413 13.39 -3.98 15.11
CA SER A 413 12.51 -4.57 14.09
C SER A 413 13.18 -5.75 13.39
N GLY A 414 14.45 -5.62 13.00
CA GLY A 414 15.23 -6.70 12.41
C GLY A 414 15.37 -7.90 13.35
N ALA A 415 15.61 -7.67 14.64
CA ALA A 415 15.74 -8.74 15.63
C ALA A 415 14.40 -9.43 15.94
N LEU A 416 13.32 -8.67 16.17
CA LEU A 416 12.02 -9.22 16.59
C LEU A 416 11.25 -9.89 15.46
N TYR A 417 11.46 -9.44 14.22
CA TYR A 417 10.73 -9.93 13.05
C TYR A 417 11.62 -10.73 12.08
N GLY A 418 12.94 -10.71 12.27
CA GLY A 418 13.93 -11.38 11.42
C GLY A 418 14.00 -10.77 10.02
N THR A 419 14.76 -11.42 9.12
CA THR A 419 14.76 -11.13 7.66
C THR A 419 13.41 -11.41 6.98
N ARG A 420 12.40 -11.86 7.74
CA ARG A 420 11.11 -12.33 7.23
C ARG A 420 10.02 -11.26 7.23
N MET A 421 10.38 -9.99 7.43
CA MET A 421 9.48 -8.85 7.26
C MET A 421 9.72 -8.20 5.89
N PRO A 422 8.75 -8.21 4.97
CA PRO A 422 8.86 -7.39 3.78
C PRO A 422 8.91 -5.92 4.22
N ILE A 423 9.85 -5.14 3.66
CA ILE A 423 10.10 -3.72 4.00
C ILE A 423 8.81 -2.89 4.04
N THR A 424 7.83 -3.25 3.22
CA THR A 424 6.50 -2.61 3.20
C THR A 424 5.73 -2.72 4.53
N ASP A 425 5.84 -3.84 5.25
CA ASP A 425 5.19 -4.03 6.56
C ASP A 425 5.86 -3.16 7.64
N VAL A 426 7.17 -2.95 7.57
CA VAL A 426 7.91 -2.04 8.47
C VAL A 426 7.47 -0.60 8.25
N ILE A 427 7.34 -0.19 6.99
CA ILE A 427 6.84 1.14 6.62
C ILE A 427 5.41 1.35 7.13
N ASP A 428 4.55 0.33 7.07
CA ASP A 428 3.18 0.44 7.60
C ASP A 428 3.13 0.55 9.13
N VAL A 429 4.05 -0.11 9.85
CA VAL A 429 4.22 0.05 11.31
C VAL A 429 4.74 1.45 11.65
N MET A 430 5.77 1.94 10.94
CA MET A 430 6.31 3.30 11.14
C MET A 430 5.30 4.40 10.79
N ARG A 431 4.36 4.13 9.86
CA ARG A 431 3.25 5.04 9.52
C ARG A 431 2.14 5.07 10.58
N GLY A 432 2.31 4.39 11.71
CA GLY A 432 1.32 4.41 12.80
C GLY A 432 0.02 3.70 12.44
N GLN A 433 -0.01 2.81 11.43
CA GLN A 433 -1.17 1.95 11.15
C GLN A 433 -1.29 0.79 12.17
N SER A 434 -0.77 0.97 13.39
CA SER A 434 -0.94 0.07 14.51
C SER A 434 -2.42 -0.29 14.67
N ARG A 435 -2.70 -1.57 14.40
CA ARG A 435 -4.06 -2.14 14.30
C ARG A 435 -4.74 -2.13 15.67
N LYS A 436 -5.67 -1.20 15.91
CA LYS A 436 -6.68 -1.30 16.99
C LYS A 436 -7.74 -2.37 16.69
#